data_AF-A0A7W9GZ16-F1
#
_entry.id   AF-A0A7W9GZ16-F1
#
_cell.length_a   1.000
_cell.length_b   1.000
_cell.length_c   1.000
_cell.angle_alpha   90.00
_cell.angle_beta   90.00
_cell.angle_gamma   90.00
#
_symmetry.space_group_name_H-M   'P 1'
#
loop_
_entity.id
_entity.type
_entity.pdbx_description
1 polymer ?
#
loop_
_entity_poly.entity_id
_entity_poly.type
_entity_poly.pdbx_seq_one_letter_code
_entity_poly.pdbx_strand_id
1 'polypeptide(L)'
;MVQLIDRAEAAGRLREDFDPSDLVLIHMANAGVVNATGDAAPDAWRRVVALMIQSPEAPVRGSLPDSPGHEALYKAMLRAGHAGPTAPAPGKGG
;
A
#
# COMPACT_ATOMS: atom_id res chain seq x y z
N MET A 1 6.20 -15.09 3.32
CA MET A 1 5.72 -13.79 3.83
C MET A 1 5.55 -13.85 5.33
N VAL A 2 4.63 -14.68 5.85
CA VAL A 2 4.39 -14.88 7.29
C VAL A 2 5.68 -15.14 8.07
N GLN A 3 6.49 -16.14 7.68
CA GLN A 3 7.78 -16.41 8.35
C GLN A 3 8.81 -15.25 8.33
N LEU A 4 8.68 -14.29 7.41
CA LEU A 4 9.54 -13.09 7.37
C LEU A 4 9.01 -12.03 8.36
N ILE A 5 7.70 -11.86 8.40
CA ILE A 5 6.98 -10.99 9.35
C ILE A 5 7.29 -11.48 10.78
N ASP A 6 7.07 -12.77 11.07
CA ASP A 6 7.34 -13.37 12.38
C ASP A 6 8.78 -13.13 12.83
N ARG A 7 9.74 -13.22 11.91
CA ARG A 7 11.16 -13.00 12.21
C ARG A 7 11.48 -11.52 12.45
N ALA A 8 10.85 -10.63 11.71
CA ALA A 8 11.05 -9.19 11.87
C ALA A 8 10.45 -8.69 13.20
N GLU A 9 9.29 -9.22 13.58
CA GLU A 9 8.69 -9.02 14.91
C GLU A 9 9.59 -9.56 16.02
N ALA A 10 10.03 -10.82 15.89
CA ALA A 10 10.92 -11.44 16.87
C ALA A 10 12.26 -10.70 17.03
N ALA A 11 12.73 -10.02 15.98
CA ALA A 11 13.93 -9.17 16.01
C ALA A 11 13.67 -7.75 16.54
N GLY A 12 12.43 -7.40 16.90
CA GLY A 12 12.02 -6.06 17.35
C GLY A 12 12.11 -4.99 16.25
N ARG A 13 12.14 -5.41 14.99
CA ARG A 13 12.26 -4.51 13.82
C ARG A 13 10.91 -4.20 13.17
N LEU A 14 9.86 -4.89 13.57
CA LEU A 14 8.49 -4.71 13.10
C LEU A 14 7.57 -4.62 14.31
N ARG A 15 6.56 -3.74 14.22
CA ARG A 15 5.49 -3.63 15.24
C ARG A 15 4.73 -4.96 15.41
N GLU A 16 4.32 -5.27 16.63
CA GLU A 16 3.67 -6.56 17.00
C GLU A 16 2.22 -6.69 16.52
N ASP A 17 1.58 -5.58 16.19
CA ASP A 17 0.23 -5.50 15.63
C ASP A 17 0.24 -5.36 14.10
N PHE A 18 1.34 -5.75 13.43
CA PHE A 18 1.43 -5.81 11.98
C PHE A 18 0.73 -7.07 11.45
N ASP A 19 -0.24 -6.90 10.56
CA ASP A 19 -0.90 -8.03 9.89
C ASP A 19 -0.39 -8.18 8.45
N PRO A 20 -0.26 -9.40 7.90
CA PRO A 20 0.02 -9.58 6.48
C PRO A 20 -0.92 -8.81 5.53
N SER A 21 -2.16 -8.53 5.96
CA SER A 21 -3.15 -7.68 5.28
C SER A 21 -2.72 -6.23 5.13
N ASP A 22 -1.87 -5.71 6.01
CA ASP A 22 -1.35 -4.34 5.93
C ASP A 22 -0.50 -4.14 4.67
N LEU A 23 0.18 -5.19 4.20
CA LEU A 23 0.92 -5.14 2.93
C LEU A 23 0.00 -4.88 1.74
N VAL A 24 -1.25 -5.34 1.79
CA VAL A 24 -2.26 -5.07 0.76
C VAL A 24 -2.65 -3.59 0.78
N LEU A 25 -2.90 -3.04 1.96
CA LEU A 25 -3.22 -1.62 2.12
C LEU A 25 -2.07 -0.72 1.63
N ILE A 26 -0.84 -1.05 2.02
CA ILE A 26 0.39 -0.38 1.55
C ILE A 26 0.48 -0.41 0.03
N HIS A 27 0.22 -1.56 -0.59
CA HIS A 27 0.27 -1.70 -2.04
C HIS A 27 -0.80 -0.87 -2.75
N MET A 28 -2.04 -0.88 -2.24
CA MET A 28 -3.13 -0.06 -2.78
C MET A 28 -2.82 1.44 -2.71
N ALA A 29 -2.26 1.91 -1.59
CA ALA A 29 -1.87 3.30 -1.43
C ALA A 29 -0.74 3.68 -2.41
N ASN A 30 0.27 2.81 -2.59
CA ASN A 30 1.33 3.03 -3.57
C ASN A 30 0.82 3.05 -5.01
N ALA A 31 -0.12 2.17 -5.36
CA ALA A 31 -0.76 2.17 -6.68
C ALA A 31 -1.47 3.50 -6.97
N GLY A 32 -2.13 4.09 -5.96
CA GLY A 32 -2.71 5.43 -6.07
C GLY A 32 -1.68 6.51 -6.42
N VAL A 33 -0.49 6.46 -5.80
CA VAL A 33 0.61 7.40 -6.10
C VAL A 33 1.12 7.20 -7.52
N VAL A 34 1.39 5.97 -7.94
CA VAL A 34 1.85 5.67 -9.31
C VAL A 34 0.84 6.18 -10.33
N ASN A 35 -0.45 5.89 -10.13
CA ASN A 35 -1.51 6.30 -11.05
C ASN A 35 -1.70 7.82 -11.10
N ALA A 36 -1.59 8.51 -9.97
CA ALA A 36 -1.79 9.95 -9.91
C ALA A 36 -0.61 10.76 -10.45
N THR A 37 0.62 10.22 -10.34
CA THR A 37 1.84 10.94 -10.72
C THR A 37 2.23 10.71 -12.17
N GLY A 38 1.95 9.54 -12.74
CA GLY A 38 2.21 9.23 -14.15
C GLY A 38 3.58 9.72 -14.63
N ASP A 39 3.61 10.36 -15.80
CA ASP A 39 4.84 10.91 -16.38
C ASP A 39 5.29 12.22 -15.72
N ALA A 40 4.43 12.87 -14.93
CA ALA A 40 4.75 14.14 -14.28
C ALA A 40 5.74 13.96 -13.11
N ALA A 41 5.72 12.79 -12.45
CA ALA A 41 6.66 12.46 -11.39
C ALA A 41 6.89 10.93 -11.28
N PRO A 42 7.50 10.29 -12.28
CA PRO A 42 7.56 8.82 -12.41
C PRO A 42 8.37 8.12 -11.29
N ASP A 43 9.19 8.84 -10.53
CA ASP A 43 9.97 8.29 -9.42
C ASP A 43 9.36 8.56 -8.02
N ALA A 44 8.22 9.26 -7.94
CA ALA A 44 7.59 9.63 -6.66
C ALA A 44 7.25 8.42 -5.78
N TRP A 45 6.91 7.28 -6.40
CA TRP A 45 6.63 6.02 -5.70
C TRP A 45 7.80 5.56 -4.82
N ARG A 46 9.05 5.82 -5.20
CA ARG A 46 10.24 5.41 -4.42
C ARG A 46 10.25 6.08 -3.04
N ARG A 47 9.91 7.37 -3.01
CA ARG A 47 9.81 8.15 -1.77
C ARG A 47 8.70 7.59 -0.88
N VAL A 48 7.53 7.28 -1.45
CA VAL A 48 6.39 6.79 -0.68
C VAL A 48 6.62 5.38 -0.15
N VAL A 49 7.21 4.48 -0.95
CA VAL A 49 7.56 3.12 -0.51
C VAL A 49 8.56 3.18 0.64
N ALA A 50 9.57 4.05 0.57
CA ALA A 50 10.51 4.23 1.67
C ALA A 50 9.80 4.69 2.96
N LEU A 51 8.87 5.64 2.86
CA LEU A 51 8.07 6.09 4.01
C LEU A 51 7.17 4.97 4.56
N MET A 52 6.54 4.19 3.68
CA MET A 52 5.66 3.07 4.06
C MET A 52 6.43 1.92 4.72
N ILE A 53 7.67 1.64 4.31
CA ILE A 53 8.53 0.61 4.92
C ILE A 53 9.10 1.08 6.26
N GLN A 54 9.41 2.36 6.41
CA GLN A 54 9.88 2.94 7.68
C GLN A 54 8.75 3.08 8.71
N SER A 55 7.51 3.31 8.26
CA SER A 55 6.38 3.52 9.14
C SER A 55 6.05 2.38 10.12
N PRO A 56 6.22 1.09 9.79
CA PRO A 56 6.01 -0.01 10.72
C PRO A 56 7.26 -0.39 11.53
N GLU A 57 8.40 0.31 11.36
CA GLU A 57 9.58 0.09 12.21
C GLU A 57 9.32 0.59 13.64
N ALA A 58 9.82 -0.16 14.62
CA ALA A 58 9.83 0.24 16.02
C ALA A 58 10.80 1.42 16.25
N PRO A 59 10.56 2.32 17.25
CA PRO A 59 9.63 2.17 18.38
C PRO A 59 8.19 2.63 18.11
N VAL A 60 7.24 1.92 18.73
CA VAL A 60 5.79 2.10 18.58
C VAL A 60 5.32 3.48 19.07
N ARG A 61 4.38 4.09 18.33
CA ARG A 61 3.53 5.18 18.83
C ARG A 61 2.06 4.76 18.75
N GLY A 62 1.54 4.14 19.81
CA GLY A 62 0.15 3.69 19.92
C GLY A 62 -0.19 2.44 19.08
N SER A 63 -1.28 1.76 19.46
CA SER A 63 -1.82 0.59 18.75
C SER A 63 -2.55 1.00 17.46
N LEU A 64 -2.49 0.15 16.44
CA LEU A 64 -3.35 0.28 15.27
C LEU A 64 -4.78 -0.19 15.57
N PRO A 65 -5.77 0.29 14.79
CA PRO A 65 -7.05 -0.38 14.67
C PRO A 65 -6.88 -1.80 14.11
N ASP A 66 -7.88 -2.65 14.35
CA ASP A 66 -7.91 -4.01 13.81
C ASP A 66 -7.73 -4.01 12.28
N SER A 67 -6.95 -4.97 11.81
CA SER A 67 -6.74 -5.15 10.37
C SER A 67 -8.05 -5.51 9.66
N PRO A 68 -8.24 -5.05 8.41
CA PRO A 68 -9.43 -5.41 7.65
C PRO A 68 -9.46 -6.91 7.31
N GLY A 69 -10.65 -7.45 7.08
CA GLY A 69 -10.79 -8.84 6.65
C GLY A 69 -10.09 -9.13 5.32
N HIS A 70 -9.27 -10.19 5.30
CA HIS A 70 -8.47 -10.62 4.15
C HIS A 70 -9.27 -10.77 2.84
N GLU A 71 -10.48 -11.34 2.91
CA GLU A 71 -11.35 -11.51 1.72
C GLU A 71 -11.81 -10.16 1.14
N ALA A 72 -12.16 -9.21 2.00
CA ALA A 72 -12.59 -7.88 1.59
C ALA A 72 -11.45 -7.11 0.92
N LEU A 73 -10.24 -7.22 1.48
CA LEU A 73 -9.03 -6.65 0.89
C LEU A 73 -8.68 -7.28 -0.45
N TYR A 74 -8.77 -8.61 -0.55
CA TYR A 74 -8.53 -9.30 -1.81
C TYR A 74 -9.49 -8.82 -2.91
N LYS A 75 -10.79 -8.69 -2.61
CA LYS A 75 -11.78 -8.12 -3.53
C LYS A 75 -11.45 -6.67 -3.93
N ALA A 76 -11.00 -5.86 -2.97
CA ALA A 76 -10.61 -4.48 -3.24
C ALA A 76 -9.37 -4.38 -4.15
N MET A 77 -8.36 -5.24 -3.94
CA MET A 77 -7.19 -5.33 -4.83
C MET A 77 -7.58 -5.66 -6.26
N LEU A 78 -8.43 -6.66 -6.46
CA LEU A 78 -8.91 -7.03 -7.78
C LEU A 78 -9.56 -5.82 -8.44
N ARG A 79 -10.47 -5.11 -7.75
CA ARG A 79 -11.10 -3.90 -8.29
C ARG A 79 -10.09 -2.82 -8.67
N ALA A 80 -9.10 -2.55 -7.82
CA ALA A 80 -8.08 -1.54 -8.06
C ALA A 80 -7.22 -1.85 -9.29
N GLY A 81 -6.88 -3.14 -9.52
CA GLY A 81 -6.13 -3.57 -10.71
C GLY A 81 -6.91 -3.45 -12.02
N HIS A 82 -8.24 -3.51 -11.99
CA HIS A 82 -9.09 -3.34 -13.18
C HIS A 82 -9.38 -1.86 -13.50
N ALA A 83 -9.22 -0.95 -12.54
CA ALA A 83 -9.33 0.49 -12.74
C ALA A 83 -7.99 1.05 -13.26
N GLY A 84 -7.61 0.70 -14.49
CA GLY A 84 -6.52 1.37 -15.21
C GLY A 84 -6.78 2.88 -15.37
N PRO A 85 -5.76 3.67 -15.76
CA PRO A 85 -5.87 5.13 -15.79
C PRO A 85 -7.06 5.52 -16.66
N THR A 86 -8.05 6.19 -16.07
CA THR A 86 -9.17 6.74 -16.82
C THR A 86 -8.60 7.73 -17.83
N ALA A 87 -8.46 7.30 -19.08
CA ALA A 87 -8.09 8.17 -20.19
C ALA A 87 -9.10 9.32 -20.27
N PRO A 88 -8.65 10.58 -20.45
CA PRO A 88 -9.57 11.69 -20.60
C PRO A 88 -10.44 11.45 -21.85
N ALA A 89 -11.75 11.68 -21.70
CA ALA A 89 -12.71 11.52 -22.78
C ALA A 89 -12.27 12.34 -24.02
N PRO A 90 -12.35 11.79 -25.24
CA PRO A 90 -12.01 12.55 -26.43
C PRO A 90 -12.96 13.75 -26.53
N GLY A 91 -12.37 14.94 -26.55
CA GLY A 91 -13.09 16.20 -26.70
C GLY A 91 -13.97 16.14 -27.95
N LYS A 92 -15.25 16.48 -27.78
CA LYS A 92 -16.16 16.71 -28.90
C LYS A 92 -15.65 17.93 -29.66
N GLY A 93 -14.95 17.69 -30.77
CA GLY A 93 -14.55 18.73 -31.71
C GLY A 93 -15.55 18.83 -32.87
N GLY A 94 -15.97 20.06 -33.16
CA GLY A 94 -16.44 20.52 -34.47
C GLY A 94 -17.88 20.25 -34.81
#